data_AF-A0A2V7ZJV4-F1
#
_entry.id   AF-A0A2V7ZJV4-F1
#
_cell.length_a   1.000
_cell.length_b   1.000
_cell.length_c   1.000
_cell.angle_alpha   90.00
_cell.angle_beta   90.00
_cell.angle_gamma   90.00
#
_symmetry.space_group_name_H-M   'P 1'
#
loop_
_entity.id
_entity.type
_entity.pdbx_description
1 polymer ?
#
loop_
_entity_poly.entity_id
_entity_poly.type
_entity_poly.pdbx_seq_one_letter_code
_entity_poly.pdbx_strand_id
1 'polypeptide(L)'
;MLSSFTAMLAAAPAPAIPRTVKTADNVYTYEDYHAGDEQFTTTNMFVVMDAGALVADGQGSPVATKGLIDAIAKVTLRPIKYVVVYSDHGDHTGGNVSFPSGITYVIHPASRATLERRPNGWKPLSNAQVVADKLPLKLGGEDVEIVFLGRAHTGGDLSVFLPRQRSCFCARRFSAASSPRCDRRIHANG
;
A
#
# COMPACT_ATOMS: atom_id res chain seq x y z
N MET A 1 18.03 -49.34 15.86
CA MET A 1 16.80 -48.84 15.21
C MET A 1 16.48 -47.48 15.83
N LEU A 2 16.75 -46.38 15.14
CA LEU A 2 16.23 -45.06 15.52
C LEU A 2 15.40 -44.55 14.34
N SER A 3 14.08 -44.51 14.53
CA SER A 3 13.15 -43.92 13.58
C SER A 3 13.09 -42.42 13.85
N SER A 4 13.56 -41.60 12.91
CA SER A 4 13.38 -40.15 12.97
C SER A 4 11.95 -39.81 12.55
N PHE A 5 11.19 -39.20 13.46
CA PHE A 5 9.91 -38.58 13.13
C PHE A 5 10.16 -37.15 12.65
N THR A 6 10.00 -36.91 11.34
CA THR A 6 9.88 -35.57 10.79
C THR A 6 8.45 -35.08 11.05
N ALA A 7 8.27 -34.19 12.02
CA ALA A 7 7.00 -33.51 12.22
C ALA A 7 6.77 -32.52 11.07
N MET A 8 5.78 -32.80 10.23
CA MET A 8 5.33 -31.91 9.17
C MET A 8 4.52 -30.79 9.84
N LEU A 9 5.07 -29.58 9.91
CA LEU A 9 4.38 -28.42 10.45
C LEU A 9 3.30 -28.00 9.45
N ALA A 10 2.04 -28.32 9.73
CA ALA A 10 0.92 -27.81 8.95
C ALA A 10 0.83 -26.30 9.15
N ALA A 11 0.88 -25.53 8.05
CA ALA A 11 0.63 -24.09 8.09
C ALA A 11 -0.81 -23.84 8.57
N ALA A 12 -0.98 -22.99 9.58
CA ALA A 12 -2.30 -22.59 10.05
C ALA A 12 -3.11 -21.96 8.89
N PRO A 13 -4.43 -22.18 8.81
CA PRO A 13 -5.26 -21.58 7.78
C PRO A 13 -5.15 -20.05 7.84
N ALA A 14 -5.02 -19.42 6.68
CA ALA A 14 -4.92 -17.97 6.59
C ALA A 14 -6.20 -17.34 7.19
N PRO A 15 -6.08 -16.29 8.03
CA PRO A 15 -7.24 -15.67 8.66
C PRO A 15 -8.21 -15.09 7.63
N ALA A 16 -9.50 -15.12 7.97
CA ALA A 16 -10.58 -14.56 7.16
C ALA A 16 -10.34 -13.07 6.83
N ILE A 17 -10.72 -12.67 5.63
CA ILE A 17 -10.59 -11.32 5.08
C ILE A 17 -11.93 -10.57 5.28
N PRO A 18 -11.95 -9.25 5.60
CA PRO A 18 -10.82 -8.33 5.69
C PRO A 18 -9.94 -8.56 6.93
N ARG A 19 -8.64 -8.31 6.77
CA ARG A 19 -7.66 -8.47 7.86
C ARG A 19 -6.61 -7.38 7.88
N THR A 20 -6.08 -7.12 9.07
CA THR A 20 -4.92 -6.25 9.31
C THR A 20 -3.81 -7.05 9.96
N VAL A 21 -2.60 -6.99 9.39
CA VAL A 21 -1.45 -7.73 9.90
C VAL A 21 -0.31 -6.74 10.17
N LYS A 22 0.25 -6.74 11.38
CA LYS A 22 1.49 -6.02 11.67
C LYS A 22 2.66 -6.77 11.04
N THR A 23 3.34 -6.18 10.08
CA THR A 23 4.41 -6.84 9.30
C THR A 23 5.81 -6.43 9.75
N ALA A 24 5.95 -5.25 10.34
CA ALA A 24 7.15 -4.79 11.01
C ALA A 24 6.75 -3.82 12.12
N ASP A 25 7.72 -3.28 12.86
CA ASP A 25 7.44 -2.14 13.72
C ASP A 25 6.78 -1.04 12.91
N ASN A 26 5.69 -0.50 13.47
CA ASN A 26 4.86 0.56 12.92
C ASN A 26 4.35 0.39 11.47
N VAL A 27 4.50 -0.79 10.87
CA VAL A 27 4.07 -1.12 9.51
C VAL A 27 3.02 -2.22 9.55
N TYR A 28 1.95 -2.00 8.81
CA TYR A 28 0.80 -2.88 8.77
C TYR A 28 0.37 -3.08 7.32
N THR A 29 -0.12 -4.29 7.01
CA THR A 29 -0.86 -4.53 5.78
C THR A 29 -2.34 -4.67 6.08
N TYR A 30 -3.16 -4.21 5.15
CA TYR A 30 -4.60 -4.44 5.14
C TYR A 30 -4.96 -5.16 3.85
N GLU A 31 -5.73 -6.23 3.98
CA GLU A 31 -6.24 -7.00 2.84
C GLU A 31 -7.75 -7.00 2.92
N ASP A 32 -8.40 -6.69 1.81
CA ASP A 32 -9.84 -6.82 1.64
C ASP A 32 -10.15 -7.61 0.36
N TYR A 33 -11.28 -8.32 0.39
CA TYR A 33 -11.70 -9.20 -0.68
C TYR A 33 -12.80 -8.54 -1.50
N HIS A 34 -12.57 -8.42 -2.80
CA HIS A 34 -13.57 -7.95 -3.73
C HIS A 34 -14.51 -9.09 -4.10
N ALA A 35 -15.70 -9.09 -3.50
CA ALA A 35 -16.79 -9.99 -3.85
C ALA A 35 -17.54 -9.42 -5.07
N GLY A 36 -17.10 -9.79 -6.27
CA GLY A 36 -17.77 -9.52 -7.56
C GLY A 36 -17.62 -10.70 -8.51
N ASP A 37 -17.97 -10.51 -9.79
CA ASP A 37 -17.81 -11.54 -10.83
C ASP A 37 -16.33 -11.95 -11.00
N GLU A 38 -15.42 -10.99 -10.80
CA GLU A 38 -14.00 -11.25 -10.61
C GLU A 38 -13.65 -11.23 -9.12
N GLN A 39 -13.01 -12.30 -8.67
CA GLN A 39 -12.64 -12.53 -7.28
C GLN A 39 -11.15 -12.27 -7.09
N PHE A 40 -10.80 -11.20 -6.38
CA PHE A 40 -9.42 -10.86 -6.08
C PHE A 40 -9.32 -10.10 -4.76
N THR A 41 -8.10 -10.02 -4.23
CA THR A 41 -7.79 -9.24 -3.02
C THR A 41 -7.03 -7.98 -3.39
N THR A 42 -7.39 -6.86 -2.76
CA THR A 42 -6.59 -5.64 -2.80
C THR A 42 -5.84 -5.52 -1.49
N THR A 43 -4.52 -5.34 -1.58
CA THR A 43 -3.63 -5.20 -0.42
C THR A 43 -3.11 -3.78 -0.34
N ASN A 44 -3.22 -3.19 0.84
CA ASN A 44 -2.63 -1.90 1.18
C ASN A 44 -1.53 -2.09 2.22
N MET A 45 -0.61 -1.13 2.29
CA MET A 45 0.24 -0.93 3.46
C MET A 45 -0.14 0.37 4.14
N PHE A 46 -0.07 0.42 5.46
CA PHE A 46 -0.03 1.70 6.16
C PHE A 46 1.07 1.71 7.21
N VAL A 47 1.60 2.90 7.42
CA VAL A 47 2.72 3.18 8.32
C VAL A 47 2.24 4.19 9.35
N VAL A 48 2.38 3.86 10.62
CA VAL A 48 1.99 4.74 11.73
C VAL A 48 3.22 5.45 12.25
N MET A 49 3.24 6.77 12.21
CA MET A 49 4.38 7.59 12.67
C MET A 49 3.88 8.67 13.61
N ASP A 50 4.75 9.31 14.40
CA ASP A 50 4.30 10.30 15.39
C ASP A 50 3.50 11.46 14.80
N ALA A 51 3.88 11.90 13.59
CA ALA A 51 3.22 13.00 12.88
C ALA A 51 1.89 12.61 12.18
N GLY A 52 1.57 11.32 12.11
CA GLY A 52 0.41 10.82 11.36
C GLY A 52 0.63 9.45 10.73
N ALA A 53 -0.41 8.95 10.05
CA ALA A 53 -0.33 7.76 9.24
C ALA A 53 -0.11 8.10 7.76
N LEU A 54 0.69 7.27 7.10
CA LEU A 54 0.79 7.21 5.63
C LEU A 54 0.14 5.91 5.17
N VAL A 55 -0.72 6.00 4.18
CA VAL A 55 -1.35 4.85 3.54
C VAL A 55 -0.78 4.70 2.14
N ALA A 56 -0.27 3.52 1.83
CA ALA A 56 0.13 3.12 0.50
C ALA A 56 -1.06 2.39 -0.14
N ASP A 57 -1.69 3.11 -1.06
CA ASP A 57 -2.86 2.77 -1.85
C ASP A 57 -4.22 2.75 -1.14
N GLY A 58 -5.29 2.92 -1.92
CA GLY A 58 -6.68 2.83 -1.47
C GLY A 58 -7.35 1.50 -1.85
N GLN A 59 -8.68 1.48 -1.82
CA GLN A 59 -9.50 0.32 -2.14
C GLN A 59 -10.47 0.62 -3.28
N GLY A 60 -11.07 -0.43 -3.83
CA GLY A 60 -11.85 -0.34 -5.06
C GLY A 60 -13.20 0.36 -4.96
N SER A 61 -13.69 0.62 -3.75
CA SER A 61 -14.98 1.26 -3.53
C SER A 61 -14.98 2.12 -2.26
N PRO A 62 -15.91 3.09 -2.14
CA PRO A 62 -16.09 3.88 -0.92
C PRO A 62 -16.29 3.02 0.33
N VAL A 63 -17.06 1.93 0.22
CA VAL A 63 -17.33 1.02 1.35
C VAL A 63 -16.06 0.28 1.77
N ALA A 64 -15.31 -0.26 0.81
CA ALA A 64 -14.04 -0.96 1.10
C ALA A 64 -12.97 0.00 1.65
N THR A 65 -12.90 1.22 1.11
CA THR A 65 -11.96 2.25 1.63
C THR A 65 -12.35 2.70 3.03
N LYS A 66 -13.65 2.79 3.34
CA LYS A 66 -14.08 3.01 4.72
C LYS A 66 -13.67 1.85 5.64
N GLY A 67 -13.76 0.61 5.17
CA GLY A 67 -13.24 -0.56 5.88
C GLY A 67 -11.75 -0.46 6.22
N LEU A 68 -10.93 -0.01 5.26
CA LEU A 68 -9.50 0.30 5.48
C LEU A 68 -9.32 1.41 6.52
N ILE A 69 -10.07 2.51 6.43
CA ILE A 69 -9.97 3.63 7.39
C ILE A 69 -10.36 3.18 8.80
N ASP A 70 -11.44 2.40 8.93
CA ASP A 70 -11.88 1.84 10.20
C ASP A 70 -10.84 0.86 10.78
N ALA A 71 -10.15 0.10 9.92
CA ALA A 71 -9.05 -0.78 10.32
C ALA A 71 -7.83 0.02 10.83
N ILE A 72 -7.45 1.10 10.14
CA ILE A 72 -6.39 2.01 10.59
C ILE A 72 -6.75 2.62 11.95
N ALA A 73 -8.01 3.04 12.15
CA ALA A 73 -8.49 3.63 13.40
C ALA A 73 -8.43 2.67 14.61
N LYS A 74 -8.51 1.35 14.37
CA LYS A 74 -8.29 0.32 15.41
C LYS A 74 -6.82 0.20 15.83
N VAL A 75 -5.90 0.62 14.97
CA VAL A 75 -4.45 0.57 15.22
C VAL A 75 -3.93 1.89 15.77
N THR A 76 -4.46 3.03 15.33
CA THR A 76 -3.97 4.34 15.75
C THR A 76 -5.05 5.42 15.72
N LEU A 77 -4.95 6.36 16.66
CA LEU A 77 -5.74 7.61 16.67
C LEU A 77 -5.07 8.74 15.89
N ARG A 78 -3.86 8.51 15.35
CA ARG A 78 -3.13 9.53 14.59
C ARG A 78 -3.84 9.76 13.25
N PRO A 79 -3.95 11.02 12.78
CA PRO A 79 -4.64 11.30 11.52
C PRO A 79 -3.89 10.71 10.33
N ILE A 80 -4.64 10.25 9.32
CA ILE A 80 -4.07 9.95 8.01
C ILE A 80 -3.64 11.26 7.35
N LYS A 81 -2.37 11.36 7.00
CA LYS A 81 -1.76 12.56 6.39
C LYS A 81 -1.47 12.37 4.91
N TYR A 82 -1.07 11.16 4.52
CA TYR A 82 -0.66 10.85 3.17
C TYR A 82 -1.37 9.61 2.64
N VAL A 83 -1.77 9.69 1.38
CA VAL A 83 -2.19 8.53 0.58
C VAL A 83 -1.30 8.49 -0.66
N VAL A 84 -0.47 7.45 -0.77
CA VAL A 84 0.42 7.24 -1.92
C VAL A 84 -0.31 6.35 -2.91
N VAL A 85 -0.53 6.85 -4.12
CA VAL A 85 -1.19 6.09 -5.20
C VAL A 85 -0.15 5.14 -5.80
N TYR A 86 -0.26 3.85 -5.48
CA TYR A 86 0.60 2.83 -6.07
C TYR A 86 0.08 2.39 -7.44
N SER A 87 -1.23 2.39 -7.68
CA SER A 87 -1.80 2.02 -8.98
C SER A 87 -2.91 2.99 -9.36
N ASP A 88 -2.99 3.34 -10.64
CA ASP A 88 -4.11 4.13 -11.16
C ASP A 88 -5.38 3.30 -11.41
N HIS A 89 -5.38 1.98 -11.19
CA HIS A 89 -6.56 1.15 -11.42
C HIS A 89 -7.71 1.40 -10.43
N GLY A 90 -8.91 0.98 -10.84
CA GLY A 90 -10.15 1.23 -10.10
C GLY A 90 -10.21 0.51 -8.76
N ASP A 91 -9.65 -0.69 -8.66
CA ASP A 91 -9.51 -1.47 -7.42
C ASP A 91 -8.58 -0.84 -6.37
N HIS A 92 -7.75 0.13 -6.78
CA HIS A 92 -6.81 0.83 -5.92
C HIS A 92 -7.23 2.27 -5.61
N THR A 93 -8.03 2.89 -6.48
CA THR A 93 -8.42 4.31 -6.39
C THR A 93 -9.91 4.55 -6.24
N GLY A 94 -10.74 3.54 -6.49
CA GLY A 94 -12.19 3.67 -6.66
C GLY A 94 -12.93 4.18 -5.42
N GLY A 95 -12.35 3.99 -4.23
CA GLY A 95 -12.89 4.52 -2.97
C GLY A 95 -12.12 5.69 -2.38
N ASN A 96 -11.14 6.27 -3.07
CA ASN A 96 -10.33 7.35 -2.50
C ASN A 96 -11.15 8.58 -2.08
N VAL A 97 -12.35 8.78 -2.62
CA VAL A 97 -13.31 9.80 -2.15
C VAL A 97 -13.68 9.67 -0.67
N SER A 98 -13.49 8.50 -0.06
CA SER A 98 -13.84 8.21 1.33
C SER A 98 -12.75 8.57 2.33
N PHE A 99 -11.53 8.83 1.88
CA PHE A 99 -10.49 9.30 2.79
C PHE A 99 -10.83 10.70 3.34
N PRO A 100 -10.46 11.00 4.60
CA PRO A 100 -10.69 12.31 5.22
C PRO A 100 -10.17 13.49 4.39
N SER A 101 -10.74 14.68 4.61
CA SER A 101 -10.20 15.91 4.05
C SER A 101 -8.83 16.26 4.64
N GLY A 102 -8.05 17.09 3.93
CA GLY A 102 -6.73 17.54 4.39
C GLY A 102 -5.59 16.54 4.18
N ILE A 103 -5.83 15.46 3.43
CA ILE A 103 -4.79 14.49 3.03
C ILE A 103 -4.00 15.03 1.84
N THR A 104 -2.70 14.79 1.87
CA THR A 104 -1.82 14.93 0.71
C THR A 104 -1.78 13.62 -0.06
N TYR A 105 -2.39 13.61 -1.24
CA TYR A 105 -2.19 12.50 -2.18
C TYR A 105 -0.82 12.64 -2.84
N VAL A 106 -0.07 11.55 -2.92
CA VAL A 106 1.19 11.49 -3.68
C VAL A 106 0.97 10.59 -4.89
N ILE A 107 1.20 11.13 -6.08
CA ILE A 107 0.85 10.46 -7.33
C ILE A 107 1.90 10.71 -8.43
N HIS A 108 2.16 9.70 -9.25
CA HIS A 108 3.03 9.85 -10.41
C HIS A 108 2.34 10.63 -11.55
N PRO A 109 3.05 11.46 -12.34
CA PRO A 109 2.47 12.19 -13.47
C PRO A 109 1.69 11.29 -14.45
N ALA A 110 2.21 10.10 -14.74
CA ALA A 110 1.54 9.14 -15.64
C ALA A 110 0.21 8.63 -15.07
N SER A 111 0.17 8.28 -13.78
CA SER A 111 -1.04 7.83 -13.08
C SER A 111 -2.07 8.97 -13.01
N ARG A 112 -1.61 10.19 -12.72
CA ARG A 112 -2.45 11.39 -12.72
C ARG A 112 -3.11 11.62 -14.08
N ALA A 113 -2.31 11.64 -15.16
CA ALA A 113 -2.81 11.81 -16.53
C ALA A 113 -3.77 10.68 -16.95
N THR A 114 -3.55 9.45 -16.48
CA THR A 114 -4.47 8.33 -16.74
C THR A 114 -5.81 8.54 -16.03
N LEU A 115 -5.80 8.88 -14.74
CA LEU A 115 -7.03 9.11 -13.97
C LEU A 115 -7.80 10.33 -14.49
N GLU A 116 -7.11 11.40 -14.87
CA GLU A 116 -7.73 12.62 -15.43
C GLU A 116 -8.46 12.32 -16.75
N ARG A 117 -7.89 11.47 -17.63
CA ARG A 117 -8.52 11.08 -18.91
C ARG A 117 -9.67 10.10 -18.78
N ARG A 118 -9.74 9.28 -17.72
CA ARG A 118 -10.81 8.28 -17.56
C ARG A 118 -12.15 8.96 -17.31
N PRO A 119 -13.22 8.69 -18.08
CA PRO A 119 -14.51 9.35 -17.88
C PRO A 119 -15.12 8.97 -16.52
N ASN A 120 -14.96 7.72 -16.11
CA ASN A 120 -15.45 7.18 -14.86
C ASN A 120 -14.26 6.78 -13.98
N GLY A 121 -14.24 7.25 -12.73
CA GLY A 121 -13.19 6.93 -11.76
C GLY A 121 -12.86 8.10 -10.85
N TRP A 122 -12.11 7.81 -9.78
CA TRP A 122 -11.62 8.85 -8.88
C TRP A 122 -10.71 9.83 -9.62
N LYS A 123 -10.83 11.11 -9.27
CA LYS A 123 -9.99 12.18 -9.79
C LYS A 123 -9.01 12.63 -8.72
N PRO A 124 -7.70 12.69 -9.03
CA PRO A 124 -6.73 13.27 -8.12
C PRO A 124 -7.14 14.68 -7.71
N LEU A 125 -7.02 14.97 -6.42
CA LEU A 125 -7.28 16.31 -5.92
C LEU A 125 -6.26 17.29 -6.51
N SER A 126 -6.66 18.56 -6.65
CA SER A 126 -5.77 19.61 -7.17
C SER A 126 -4.51 19.81 -6.33
N ASN A 127 -4.60 19.54 -5.01
CA ASN A 127 -3.48 19.58 -4.07
C ASN A 127 -2.64 18.29 -4.02
N ALA A 128 -2.87 17.32 -4.92
CA ALA A 128 -2.05 16.13 -4.99
C ALA A 128 -0.59 16.50 -5.37
N GLN A 129 0.35 15.99 -4.60
CA GLN A 129 1.78 16.14 -4.85
C GLN A 129 2.20 15.19 -5.98
N VAL A 130 2.68 15.76 -7.07
CA VAL A 130 3.15 15.01 -8.23
C VAL A 130 4.62 14.64 -8.05
N VAL A 131 4.95 13.35 -8.17
CA VAL A 131 6.31 12.82 -7.99
C VAL A 131 6.69 11.96 -9.18
N ALA A 132 7.71 12.37 -9.95
CA ALA A 132 8.15 11.66 -11.15
C ALA A 132 9.21 10.59 -10.88
N ASP A 133 10.00 10.74 -9.81
CA ASP A 133 11.13 9.85 -9.52
C ASP A 133 11.15 9.47 -8.04
N LYS A 134 11.53 10.40 -7.16
CA LYS A 134 11.64 10.14 -5.72
C LYS A 134 11.14 11.31 -4.89
N LEU A 135 10.53 10.99 -3.76
CA LEU A 135 10.17 11.93 -2.71
C LEU A 135 10.59 11.34 -1.34
N PRO A 136 11.68 11.85 -0.74
CA PRO A 136 11.98 11.55 0.65
C PRO A 136 11.02 12.33 1.56
N LEU A 137 10.46 11.64 2.55
CA LEU A 137 9.60 12.20 3.58
C LEU A 137 10.18 11.86 4.94
N LYS A 138 10.25 12.87 5.81
CA LYS A 138 10.56 12.67 7.22
C LYS A 138 9.32 12.95 8.04
N LEU A 139 8.72 11.90 8.58
CA LEU A 139 7.44 11.97 9.27
C LEU A 139 7.58 11.45 10.69
N GLY A 140 7.61 12.36 11.66
CA GLY A 140 7.69 11.98 13.08
C GLY A 140 8.93 11.15 13.43
N GLY A 141 10.08 11.45 12.81
CA GLY A 141 11.33 10.72 13.03
C GLY A 141 11.52 9.46 12.19
N GLU A 142 10.51 9.03 11.43
CA GLU A 142 10.63 7.95 10.44
C GLU A 142 11.04 8.52 9.09
N ASP A 143 12.03 7.89 8.44
CA ASP A 143 12.38 8.17 7.06
C ASP A 143 11.56 7.27 6.13
N VAL A 144 10.82 7.88 5.21
CA VAL A 144 10.01 7.20 4.20
C VAL A 144 10.45 7.68 2.84
N GLU A 145 10.67 6.76 1.90
CA GLU A 145 10.97 7.10 0.52
C GLU A 145 9.82 6.67 -0.37
N ILE A 146 9.19 7.62 -1.05
CA ILE A 146 8.24 7.33 -2.12
C ILE A 146 9.03 7.33 -3.42
N VAL A 147 9.05 6.20 -4.13
CA VAL A 147 9.95 5.97 -5.27
C VAL A 147 9.21 5.38 -6.46
N PHE A 148 9.52 5.89 -7.64
CA PHE A 148 9.11 5.32 -8.91
C PHE A 148 10.20 4.36 -9.39
N LEU A 149 9.94 3.05 -9.35
CA LEU A 149 10.91 2.01 -9.73
C LEU A 149 10.79 1.59 -11.21
N GLY A 150 10.29 2.50 -12.04
CA GLY A 150 9.87 2.23 -13.40
C GLY A 150 8.48 1.59 -13.51
N ARG A 151 7.99 1.49 -14.75
CA ARG A 151 6.68 0.92 -15.08
C ARG A 151 6.55 -0.52 -14.56
N ALA A 152 5.42 -0.84 -13.93
CA ALA A 152 5.11 -2.18 -13.43
C ALA A 152 3.64 -2.55 -13.72
N HIS A 153 2.79 -2.56 -12.70
CA HIS A 153 1.36 -2.82 -12.79
C HIS A 153 0.64 -1.75 -13.62
N THR A 154 0.93 -0.46 -13.40
CA THR A 154 0.55 0.65 -14.27
C THR A 154 1.77 1.48 -14.69
N GLY A 155 1.52 2.56 -15.43
CA GLY A 155 2.55 3.46 -15.94
C GLY A 155 3.21 4.35 -14.91
N GLY A 156 2.66 4.45 -13.69
CA GLY A 156 3.10 5.41 -12.68
C GLY A 156 3.06 4.87 -11.27
N ASP A 157 3.48 3.62 -11.09
CA ASP A 157 3.38 2.97 -9.79
C ASP A 157 4.40 3.52 -8.80
N LEU A 158 3.91 4.23 -7.78
CA LEU A 158 4.75 4.71 -6.68
C LEU A 158 4.84 3.65 -5.60
N SER A 159 6.06 3.23 -5.30
CA SER A 159 6.37 2.33 -4.19
C SER A 159 6.73 3.13 -2.94
N VAL A 160 6.47 2.57 -1.76
CA VAL A 160 6.82 3.17 -0.47
C VAL A 160 7.90 2.32 0.19
N PHE A 161 9.07 2.89 0.41
CA PHE A 161 10.21 2.24 1.04
C PHE A 161 10.50 2.82 2.41
N LEU A 162 10.80 1.95 3.36
CA LEU A 162 11.09 2.28 4.74
C LEU A 162 12.50 1.75 5.08
N PRO A 163 13.54 2.60 5.00
CA PRO A 163 14.93 2.16 5.13
C PRO A 163 15.22 1.47 6.47
N ARG A 164 14.63 1.95 7.57
CA ARG A 164 14.86 1.43 8.92
C ARG A 164 14.32 0.01 9.11
N GLN A 165 13.15 -0.28 8.54
CA GLN A 165 12.47 -1.57 8.60
C GLN A 165 12.92 -2.50 7.47
N ARG A 166 13.67 -1.98 6.48
CA ARG A 166 14.03 -2.66 5.23
C ARG A 166 12.81 -3.24 4.52
N SER A 167 11.71 -2.49 4.47
CA SER A 167 10.45 -2.90 3.85
C SER A 167 10.08 -2.02 2.65
N CYS A 168 9.53 -2.64 1.60
CA CYS A 168 8.88 -1.96 0.48
C CYS A 168 7.41 -2.37 0.42
N PHE A 169 6.51 -1.41 0.20
CA PHE A 169 5.23 -1.67 -0.43
C PHE A 169 5.32 -1.52 -1.96
N CYS A 170 5.13 -2.65 -2.63
CA CYS A 170 5.34 -2.85 -4.07
C CYS A 170 4.22 -3.79 -4.62
N ALA A 171 2.96 -3.60 -4.19
CA ALA A 171 1.87 -4.59 -4.09
C ALA A 171 1.67 -5.62 -5.22
N ARG A 172 2.04 -5.31 -6.48
CA ARG A 172 1.83 -6.22 -7.62
C ARG A 172 3.07 -6.41 -8.50
N ARG A 173 4.26 -5.98 -8.04
CA ARG A 173 5.53 -6.30 -8.72
C ARG A 173 5.92 -7.79 -8.54
N PHE A 174 5.29 -8.48 -7.60
CA PHE A 174 5.47 -9.92 -7.33
C PHE A 174 4.08 -10.55 -7.06
N SER A 175 3.87 -11.81 -7.48
CA SER A 175 2.61 -12.52 -7.19
C SER A 175 2.46 -12.78 -5.68
N ALA A 176 1.25 -12.98 -5.16
CA ALA A 176 1.03 -13.24 -3.73
C ALA A 176 1.82 -14.43 -3.15
N ALA A 177 2.19 -15.41 -4.00
CA ALA A 177 3.05 -16.55 -3.63
C ALA A 177 4.56 -16.20 -3.62
N SER A 178 4.92 -15.05 -4.18
CA SER A 178 6.29 -14.60 -4.38
C SER A 178 6.58 -13.21 -3.83
N SER A 179 5.61 -12.52 -3.20
CA SER A 179 5.78 -11.22 -2.53
C SER A 179 6.94 -11.31 -1.55
N PRO A 180 8.17 -10.94 -1.96
CA PRO A 180 9.27 -10.98 -1.05
C PRO A 180 8.96 -9.82 -0.11
N ARG A 181 9.03 -10.07 1.20
CA ARG A 181 9.66 -9.05 2.04
C ARG A 181 10.89 -8.62 1.26
N CYS A 182 10.86 -7.41 0.68
CA CYS A 182 11.84 -6.99 -0.34
C CYS A 182 13.18 -6.69 0.36
N ASP A 183 13.74 -7.70 1.02
CA ASP A 183 15.15 -7.81 1.34
C ASP A 183 15.84 -8.34 0.08
N ARG A 184 16.00 -7.45 -0.89
CA ARG A 184 17.07 -7.56 -1.84
C ARG A 184 17.76 -6.22 -1.85
N ARG A 185 18.86 -6.16 -1.08
CA ARG A 185 19.93 -5.16 -1.14
C ARG A 185 19.83 -4.34 -2.44
N ILE A 186 19.27 -3.12 -2.35
CA ILE A 186 19.43 -2.16 -3.44
C ILE A 186 20.93 -1.88 -3.45
N HIS A 187 21.62 -2.51 -4.39
CA HIS A 187 22.99 -2.14 -4.71
C HIS A 187 22.92 -0.70 -5.22
N ALA A 188 23.29 0.24 -4.35
CA ALA A 188 23.76 1.54 -4.80
C ALA A 188 24.98 1.28 -5.68
N ASN A 189 24.79 1.44 -6.99
CA ASN A 189 25.89 1.63 -7.93
C ASN A 189 25.94 3.11 -8.26
N GLY A 190 27.06 3.76 -7.91
CA GLY A 190 27.37 5.16 -8.19
C GLY A 190 27.82 5.88 -6.94
#